data_AF-A0A924WBK6-F1
#
_entry.id   AF-A0A924WBK6-F1
#
_cell.length_a   1.000
_cell.length_b   1.000
_cell.length_c   1.000
_cell.angle_alpha   90.00
_cell.angle_beta   90.00
_cell.angle_gamma   90.00
#
_symmetry.space_group_name_H-M   'P 1'
#
loop_
_entity.id
_entity.type
_entity.pdbx_description
1 polymer ?
#
loop_
_entity_poly.entity_id
_entity_poly.type
_entity_poly.pdbx_seq_one_letter_code
_entity_poly.pdbx_strand_id
1 'polypeptide(L)'
;MFTFSTLTPNNGPAVLQIFISTGSDGLLKNPSILIANPIPDGQDVSLMINTKILYENIFVQSYQAANNPNGFAVAAVAPAAGATGPASAYYAQLSSGSITINAPSGDHWRVSQSSSAVTIDFSGLTFKATQAGDMNANYNEAHNDQNFSVQTSYSTMYHMKYTEWHSAHMDTNISLSFGIPFALAGTGPTQTVQLNPNQAQIIPTLTVSSISGMCTGKTKTRIQDELNSFASSNLPGPITTATSIQFDSVSLFALESILFPAGNLITLTAAYAPGDMIIFGTLTIPSGS
;
A
#
# COMPACT_ATOMS: atom_id res chain seq x y z
N MET A 1 -2.90 5.07 29.47
CA MET A 1 -2.54 4.48 30.78
C MET A 1 -1.35 3.55 30.58
N PHE A 2 -0.40 3.45 31.51
CA PHE A 2 0.81 2.62 31.31
C PHE A 2 1.07 1.64 32.45
N THR A 3 1.78 0.55 32.15
CA THR A 3 2.29 -0.41 33.15
C THR A 3 3.70 -0.85 32.80
N PHE A 4 4.49 -1.15 33.82
CA PHE A 4 5.83 -1.72 33.68
C PHE A 4 5.80 -3.23 33.85
N SER A 5 6.71 -3.92 33.17
CA SER A 5 7.02 -5.33 33.39
C SER A 5 8.51 -5.54 33.14
N THR A 6 9.08 -6.59 33.73
CA THR A 6 10.46 -7.00 33.46
C THR A 6 10.46 -8.34 32.78
N LEU A 7 11.21 -8.47 31.70
CA LEU A 7 11.47 -9.72 31.01
C LEU A 7 12.94 -10.10 31.19
N THR A 8 13.20 -11.33 31.61
CA THR A 8 14.56 -11.90 31.60
C THR A 8 14.61 -12.95 30.50
N PRO A 9 15.14 -12.63 29.31
CA PRO A 9 15.27 -13.58 28.22
C PRO A 9 16.17 -14.76 28.64
N ASN A 10 15.97 -15.93 28.02
CA ASN A 10 16.82 -17.10 28.26
C ASN A 10 18.29 -16.82 27.90
N ASN A 11 18.53 -15.94 26.91
CA ASN A 11 19.82 -15.45 26.49
C ASN A 11 19.71 -13.93 26.30
N GLY A 12 20.41 -13.12 27.10
CA GLY A 12 20.45 -11.67 26.95
C GLY A 12 20.26 -10.90 28.27
N PRO A 13 20.40 -9.56 28.23
CA PRO A 13 20.17 -8.71 29.39
C PRO A 13 18.70 -8.68 29.78
N ALA A 14 18.42 -8.37 31.06
CA ALA A 14 17.06 -8.11 31.51
C ALA A 14 16.49 -6.87 30.81
N VAL A 15 15.24 -6.96 30.36
CA VAL A 15 14.54 -5.92 29.60
C VAL A 15 13.43 -5.33 30.45
N LEU A 16 13.43 -3.99 30.59
CA LEU A 16 12.30 -3.26 31.11
C LEU A 16 11.29 -3.02 29.98
N GLN A 17 10.07 -3.49 30.16
CA GLN A 17 8.97 -3.34 29.22
C GLN A 17 7.98 -2.31 29.73
N ILE A 18 7.48 -1.48 28.82
CA ILE A 18 6.50 -0.43 29.11
C ILE A 18 5.34 -0.61 28.16
N PHE A 19 4.18 -0.91 28.73
CA PHE A 19 2.96 -1.10 27.96
C PHE A 19 2.11 0.14 28.08
N ILE A 20 1.77 0.74 26.95
CA ILE A 20 0.94 1.94 26.88
C ILE A 20 -0.39 1.57 26.22
N SER A 21 -1.48 1.65 26.97
CA SER A 21 -2.84 1.56 26.43
C SER A 21 -3.32 2.96 26.00
N THR A 22 -3.67 3.08 24.72
CA THR A 22 -4.11 4.32 24.07
C THR A 22 -5.64 4.44 23.96
N GLY A 23 -6.38 3.38 24.32
CA GLY A 23 -7.85 3.33 24.25
C GLY A 23 -8.54 3.44 25.62
N SER A 24 -9.87 3.48 25.59
CA SER A 24 -10.73 3.43 26.78
C SER A 24 -10.84 2.04 27.41
N ASP A 25 -10.32 1.00 26.76
CA ASP A 25 -10.48 -0.41 27.12
C ASP A 25 -9.74 -0.83 28.40
N GLY A 26 -9.13 0.13 29.09
CA GLY A 26 -8.39 -0.06 30.33
C GLY A 26 -6.97 -0.59 30.11
N LEU A 27 -6.27 -0.84 31.21
CA LEU A 27 -4.98 -1.53 31.20
C LEU A 27 -5.19 -3.01 30.91
N LEU A 28 -4.38 -3.56 29.99
CA LEU A 28 -4.22 -5.00 29.88
C LEU A 28 -3.78 -5.55 31.24
N LYS A 29 -4.54 -6.51 31.78
CA LYS A 29 -4.12 -7.25 32.98
C LYS A 29 -3.06 -8.26 32.55
N ASN A 30 -1.83 -8.10 33.04
CA ASN A 30 -0.68 -8.94 32.73
C ASN A 30 -0.30 -8.95 31.24
N PRO A 31 0.11 -7.81 30.67
CA PRO A 31 0.57 -7.80 29.29
C PRO A 31 1.87 -8.61 29.17
N SER A 32 1.92 -9.51 28.19
CA SER A 32 3.11 -10.28 27.85
C SER A 32 3.40 -10.17 26.37
N ILE A 33 4.68 -9.99 26.03
CA ILE A 33 5.17 -10.06 24.66
C ILE A 33 5.82 -11.43 24.50
N LEU A 34 5.26 -12.26 23.62
CA LEU A 34 5.77 -13.61 23.33
C LEU A 34 6.91 -13.57 22.29
N ILE A 35 7.86 -12.65 22.46
CA ILE A 35 9.05 -12.53 21.60
C ILE A 35 10.25 -12.88 22.45
N ALA A 36 10.98 -13.92 22.04
CA ALA A 36 12.11 -14.46 22.81
C ALA A 36 13.23 -13.43 23.02
N ASN A 37 13.46 -12.54 22.05
CA ASN A 37 14.37 -11.42 22.17
C ASN A 37 13.72 -10.14 21.59
N PRO A 38 13.07 -9.30 22.41
CA PRO A 38 12.36 -8.12 21.93
C PRO A 38 13.29 -6.97 21.53
N ILE A 39 14.57 -7.01 21.90
CA ILE A 39 15.59 -6.03 21.53
C ILE A 39 16.70 -6.80 20.77
N PRO A 40 16.82 -6.62 19.45
CA PRO A 40 17.85 -7.30 18.67
C PRO A 40 19.26 -6.95 19.13
N ASP A 41 20.22 -7.83 18.83
CA ASP A 41 21.63 -7.58 19.14
C ASP A 41 22.12 -6.26 18.52
N GLY A 42 22.86 -5.48 19.31
CA GLY A 42 23.37 -4.17 18.91
C GLY A 42 22.36 -3.01 19.02
N GLN A 43 21.18 -3.25 19.62
CA GLN A 43 20.20 -2.21 19.95
C GLN A 43 20.04 -2.10 21.47
N ASP A 44 19.67 -0.92 21.96
CA ASP A 44 19.42 -0.68 23.38
C ASP A 44 17.92 -0.65 23.71
N VAL A 45 17.08 -0.31 22.73
CA VAL A 45 15.64 -0.16 22.89
C VAL A 45 14.86 -0.65 21.67
N SER A 46 13.62 -1.06 21.90
CA SER A 46 12.63 -1.27 20.86
C SER A 46 11.28 -0.69 21.24
N LEU A 47 10.54 -0.20 20.24
CA LEU A 47 9.16 0.26 20.35
C LEU A 47 8.29 -0.60 19.43
N MET A 48 7.25 -1.20 19.98
CA MET A 48 6.27 -1.98 19.22
C MET A 48 4.92 -1.25 19.23
N ILE A 49 4.36 -1.01 18.04
CA ILE A 49 3.08 -0.34 17.82
C ILE A 49 2.11 -1.34 17.22
N ASN A 50 0.98 -1.52 17.90
CA ASN A 50 -0.06 -2.44 17.47
C ASN A 50 -0.59 -2.09 16.06
N THR A 51 -0.76 -3.09 15.20
CA THR A 51 -1.27 -2.88 13.83
C THR A 51 -2.60 -2.15 13.74
N LYS A 52 -3.51 -2.38 14.69
CA LYS A 52 -4.78 -1.66 14.72
C LYS A 52 -4.54 -0.16 14.84
N ILE A 53 -3.69 0.25 15.78
CA ILE A 53 -3.32 1.67 15.98
C ILE A 53 -2.63 2.22 14.74
N LEU A 54 -1.69 1.46 14.16
CA LEU A 54 -1.00 1.85 12.94
C LEU A 54 -1.98 2.16 11.81
N TYR A 55 -2.91 1.26 11.50
CA TYR A 55 -3.79 1.44 10.36
C TYR A 55 -4.97 2.38 10.66
N GLU A 56 -5.65 2.25 11.81
CA GLU A 56 -6.81 3.07 12.16
C GLU A 56 -6.43 4.53 12.45
N ASN A 57 -5.32 4.75 13.15
CA ASN A 57 -5.02 6.06 13.72
C ASN A 57 -3.86 6.77 13.03
N ILE A 58 -2.92 6.05 12.42
CA ILE A 58 -1.75 6.67 11.77
C ILE A 58 -1.96 6.69 10.25
N PHE A 59 -2.13 5.53 9.64
CA PHE A 59 -2.18 5.37 8.18
C PHE A 59 -3.40 6.08 7.58
N VAL A 60 -4.61 5.76 8.06
CA VAL A 60 -5.85 6.31 7.51
C VAL A 60 -5.91 7.83 7.70
N GLN A 61 -5.53 8.34 8.87
CA GLN A 61 -5.55 9.79 9.14
C GLN A 61 -4.55 10.54 8.26
N SER A 62 -3.32 10.03 8.16
CA SER A 62 -2.28 10.60 7.30
C SER A 62 -2.70 10.61 5.82
N TYR A 63 -3.36 9.53 5.37
CA TYR A 63 -3.86 9.43 4.00
C TYR A 63 -4.97 10.46 3.72
N GLN A 64 -5.89 10.65 4.66
CA GLN A 64 -6.97 11.62 4.53
C GLN A 64 -6.48 13.08 4.59
N ALA A 65 -5.43 13.35 5.37
CA ALA A 65 -4.83 14.68 5.48
C ALA A 65 -4.10 15.14 4.21
N ALA A 66 -3.59 14.20 3.39
CA ALA A 66 -2.74 14.48 2.23
C ALA A 66 -3.46 15.12 1.02
N ASN A 67 -4.68 15.63 1.14
CA ASN A 67 -5.47 16.24 0.06
C ASN A 67 -5.50 15.37 -1.21
N ASN A 68 -6.22 14.25 -1.14
CA ASN A 68 -6.27 13.27 -2.23
C ASN A 68 -7.02 13.82 -3.48
N PRO A 69 -6.34 14.10 -4.60
CA PRO A 69 -6.96 14.77 -5.75
C PRO A 69 -7.96 13.89 -6.53
N ASN A 70 -7.96 12.58 -6.31
CA ASN A 70 -8.73 11.60 -7.09
C ASN A 70 -9.90 10.97 -6.32
N GLY A 71 -10.25 11.53 -5.15
CA GLY A 71 -11.35 11.03 -4.33
C GLY A 71 -11.11 9.63 -3.77
N PHE A 72 -9.84 9.18 -3.68
CA PHE A 72 -9.56 7.93 -2.99
C PHE A 72 -9.83 8.10 -1.50
N ALA A 73 -10.61 7.17 -0.97
CA ALA A 73 -10.82 7.03 0.45
C ALA A 73 -10.17 5.72 0.90
N VAL A 74 -9.51 5.76 2.06
CA VAL A 74 -8.91 4.57 2.67
C VAL A 74 -9.60 4.28 4.00
N ALA A 75 -9.74 3.00 4.30
CA ALA A 75 -10.23 2.49 5.56
C ALA A 75 -9.27 1.43 6.12
N ALA A 76 -9.20 1.35 7.44
CA ALA A 76 -8.56 0.22 8.11
C ALA A 76 -9.49 -0.99 8.03
N VAL A 77 -8.91 -2.17 7.84
CA VAL A 77 -9.61 -3.44 7.73
C VAL A 77 -9.07 -4.39 8.79
N ALA A 78 -9.99 -4.91 9.60
CA ALA A 78 -9.67 -5.92 10.60
C ALA A 78 -9.28 -7.25 9.93
N PRO A 79 -8.35 -8.01 10.53
CA PRO A 79 -8.03 -9.35 10.06
C PRO A 79 -9.26 -10.27 10.14
N ALA A 80 -9.32 -11.27 9.25
CA ALA A 80 -10.36 -12.29 9.32
C ALA A 80 -10.30 -13.07 10.63
N ALA A 81 -11.45 -13.48 11.15
CA ALA A 81 -11.52 -14.29 12.37
C ALA A 81 -10.73 -15.60 12.19
N GLY A 82 -9.81 -15.87 13.12
CA GLY A 82 -8.96 -17.07 13.08
C GLY A 82 -7.73 -16.97 12.17
N ALA A 83 -7.44 -15.80 11.59
CA ALA A 83 -6.19 -15.60 10.86
C ALA A 83 -4.97 -15.74 11.79
N THR A 84 -3.87 -16.28 11.24
CA THR A 84 -2.61 -16.51 11.97
C THR A 84 -1.43 -15.86 11.25
N GLY A 85 -0.36 -15.58 12.00
CA GLY A 85 0.84 -14.94 11.45
C GLY A 85 0.56 -13.53 10.89
N PRO A 86 1.22 -13.11 9.80
CA PRO A 86 1.00 -11.78 9.20
C PRO A 86 -0.44 -11.51 8.76
N ALA A 87 -1.25 -12.56 8.55
CA ALA A 87 -2.66 -12.41 8.21
C ALA A 87 -3.55 -12.00 9.40
N SER A 88 -3.05 -12.08 10.63
CA SER A 88 -3.74 -11.58 11.83
C SER A 88 -3.49 -10.09 12.08
N ALA A 89 -2.76 -9.40 11.20
CA ALA A 89 -2.54 -7.96 11.26
C ALA A 89 -3.74 -7.19 10.69
N TYR A 90 -4.04 -6.03 11.28
CA TYR A 90 -4.82 -5.02 10.57
C TYR A 90 -4.09 -4.58 9.30
N TYR A 91 -4.85 -4.10 8.33
CA TYR A 91 -4.32 -3.53 7.09
C TYR A 91 -5.17 -2.36 6.63
N ALA A 92 -4.76 -1.63 5.60
CA ALA A 92 -5.57 -0.59 4.98
C ALA A 92 -6.09 -1.03 3.60
N GLN A 93 -7.24 -0.54 3.20
CA GLN A 93 -7.82 -0.78 1.89
C GLN A 93 -8.49 0.49 1.36
N LEU A 94 -8.36 0.75 0.06
CA LEU A 94 -9.15 1.78 -0.59
C LEU A 94 -10.63 1.37 -0.58
N SER A 95 -11.46 2.17 0.07
CA SER A 95 -12.91 2.00 0.12
C SER A 95 -13.61 2.63 -1.09
N SER A 96 -12.96 3.59 -1.74
CA SER A 96 -13.42 4.19 -2.99
C SER A 96 -12.27 4.85 -3.73
N GLY A 97 -12.52 5.16 -5.00
CA GLY A 97 -11.76 6.11 -5.81
C GLY A 97 -11.36 5.48 -7.13
N SER A 98 -11.31 6.32 -8.17
CA SER A 98 -11.15 5.84 -9.53
C SER A 98 -10.20 6.70 -10.32
N ILE A 99 -9.60 6.09 -11.34
CA ILE A 99 -8.78 6.78 -12.32
C ILE A 99 -9.50 6.72 -13.65
N THR A 100 -9.71 7.88 -14.25
CA THR A 100 -10.21 7.97 -15.62
C THR A 100 -9.04 8.19 -16.56
N ILE A 101 -8.84 7.26 -17.50
CA ILE A 101 -7.85 7.35 -18.56
C ILE A 101 -8.55 7.40 -19.91
N ASN A 102 -8.04 8.20 -20.83
CA ASN A 102 -8.56 8.18 -22.20
C ASN A 102 -7.95 7.00 -22.94
N ALA A 103 -8.72 5.93 -23.11
CA ALA A 103 -8.35 4.78 -23.90
C ALA A 103 -8.02 5.18 -25.34
N PRO A 104 -7.08 4.48 -25.98
CA PRO A 104 -6.74 4.77 -27.35
C PRO A 104 -7.91 4.32 -28.22
N SER A 105 -8.11 5.03 -29.32
CA SER A 105 -8.89 4.55 -30.44
C SER A 105 -7.92 4.10 -31.52
N GLY A 106 -8.02 2.85 -31.95
CA GLY A 106 -7.36 2.40 -33.18
C GLY A 106 -8.24 2.65 -34.39
N ASP A 107 -7.67 2.54 -35.59
CA ASP A 107 -8.40 2.68 -36.85
C ASP A 107 -9.58 1.69 -36.98
N HIS A 108 -9.61 0.63 -36.16
CA HIS A 108 -10.52 -0.51 -36.28
C HIS A 108 -11.16 -0.94 -34.94
N TRP A 109 -10.92 -0.21 -33.85
CA TRP A 109 -11.59 -0.45 -32.56
C TRP A 109 -11.62 0.83 -31.71
N ARG A 110 -12.66 0.98 -30.91
CA ARG A 110 -12.82 2.10 -29.96
C ARG A 110 -13.64 1.67 -28.77
N VAL A 111 -13.35 2.21 -27.58
CA VAL A 111 -14.10 1.87 -26.36
C VAL A 111 -15.55 2.38 -26.40
N SER A 112 -15.82 3.55 -26.97
CA SER A 112 -17.19 4.07 -27.10
C SER A 112 -17.36 4.99 -28.32
N GLN A 113 -18.61 5.23 -28.72
CA GLN A 113 -18.97 6.16 -29.78
C GLN A 113 -18.91 7.63 -29.34
N SER A 114 -19.01 7.92 -28.04
CA SER A 114 -19.15 9.27 -27.47
C SER A 114 -18.02 9.69 -26.53
N SER A 115 -17.21 8.74 -26.03
CA SER A 115 -16.05 9.03 -25.18
C SER A 115 -14.99 7.93 -25.28
N SER A 116 -13.73 8.31 -25.29
CA SER A 116 -12.61 7.38 -25.12
C SER A 116 -12.26 7.14 -23.65
N ALA A 117 -12.93 7.80 -22.70
CA ALA A 117 -12.65 7.65 -21.28
C ALA A 117 -13.03 6.25 -20.74
N VAL A 118 -12.06 5.59 -20.12
CA VAL A 118 -12.20 4.37 -19.31
C VAL A 118 -11.96 4.76 -17.86
N THR A 119 -12.94 4.49 -17.00
CA THR A 119 -12.83 4.71 -15.55
C THR A 119 -12.56 3.38 -14.87
N ILE A 120 -11.46 3.30 -14.13
CA ILE A 120 -11.10 2.13 -13.33
C ILE A 120 -11.29 2.49 -11.87
N ASP A 121 -12.17 1.77 -11.19
CA ASP A 121 -12.29 1.81 -9.74
C ASP A 121 -11.13 1.03 -9.12
N PHE A 122 -10.44 1.62 -8.14
CA PHE A 122 -9.41 0.93 -7.35
C PHE A 122 -9.88 0.66 -5.93
N SER A 123 -11.19 0.75 -5.67
CA SER A 123 -11.76 0.15 -4.47
C SER A 123 -11.28 -1.30 -4.37
N GLY A 124 -10.79 -1.67 -3.19
CA GLY A 124 -10.19 -2.98 -2.99
C GLY A 124 -8.65 -3.02 -2.99
N LEU A 125 -7.94 -1.97 -3.46
CA LEU A 125 -6.48 -1.90 -3.32
C LEU A 125 -6.09 -1.94 -1.84
N THR A 126 -5.26 -2.92 -1.46
CA THR A 126 -4.87 -3.16 -0.06
C THR A 126 -3.43 -2.74 0.20
N PHE A 127 -3.15 -2.22 1.39
CA PHE A 127 -1.82 -1.92 1.91
C PHE A 127 -1.55 -2.83 3.10
N LYS A 128 -0.65 -3.80 2.93
CA LYS A 128 -0.40 -4.87 3.91
C LYS A 128 1.06 -4.91 4.32
N ALA A 129 1.29 -5.22 5.59
CA ALA A 129 2.57 -5.66 6.09
C ALA A 129 3.08 -6.90 5.32
N THR A 130 4.39 -6.96 5.07
CA THR A 130 5.05 -8.11 4.47
C THR A 130 5.96 -8.79 5.49
N GLN A 131 6.29 -10.07 5.27
CA GLN A 131 7.23 -10.78 6.14
C GLN A 131 8.64 -10.16 6.14
N ALA A 132 9.00 -9.40 5.10
CA ALA A 132 10.27 -8.70 5.00
C ALA A 132 10.33 -7.43 5.89
N GLY A 133 9.21 -7.03 6.50
CA GLY A 133 9.13 -5.83 7.34
C GLY A 133 8.77 -4.56 6.59
N ASP A 134 8.56 -4.63 5.28
CA ASP A 134 8.02 -3.53 4.48
C ASP A 134 6.49 -3.60 4.36
N MET A 135 5.89 -2.53 3.88
CA MET A 135 4.49 -2.53 3.44
C MET A 135 4.42 -2.82 1.93
N ASN A 136 3.37 -3.50 1.47
CA ASN A 136 3.12 -3.72 0.04
C ASN A 136 1.68 -3.35 -0.30
N ALA A 137 1.52 -2.56 -1.35
CA ALA A 137 0.24 -2.24 -1.94
C ALA A 137 -0.11 -3.28 -3.02
N ASN A 138 -1.27 -3.92 -2.91
CA ASN A 138 -1.72 -4.95 -3.84
C ASN A 138 -3.16 -4.71 -4.27
N TYR A 139 -3.41 -4.78 -5.57
CA TYR A 139 -4.73 -4.77 -6.18
C TYR A 139 -4.79 -5.82 -7.29
N ASN A 140 -5.89 -6.56 -7.34
CA ASN A 140 -6.12 -7.57 -8.34
C ASN A 140 -7.63 -7.72 -8.52
N GLU A 141 -8.17 -7.20 -9.61
CA GLU A 141 -9.61 -7.24 -9.86
C GLU A 141 -9.91 -7.58 -11.32
N ALA A 142 -10.85 -8.51 -11.46
CA ALA A 142 -11.42 -8.88 -12.75
C ALA A 142 -12.55 -7.92 -13.09
N HIS A 143 -12.34 -7.14 -14.15
CA HIS A 143 -13.34 -6.28 -14.76
C HIS A 143 -13.92 -7.05 -15.95
N ASN A 144 -15.06 -7.69 -15.72
CA ASN A 144 -15.76 -8.45 -16.74
C ASN A 144 -16.66 -7.54 -17.59
N ASP A 145 -16.92 -7.97 -18.82
CA ASP A 145 -17.92 -7.37 -19.70
C ASP A 145 -17.72 -5.88 -20.01
N GLN A 146 -16.47 -5.47 -20.21
CA GLN A 146 -16.16 -4.11 -20.66
C GLN A 146 -16.59 -3.95 -22.12
N ASN A 147 -17.57 -3.07 -22.33
CA ASN A 147 -18.13 -2.77 -23.65
C ASN A 147 -17.12 -1.99 -24.51
N PHE A 148 -16.96 -2.41 -25.76
CA PHE A 148 -16.25 -1.64 -26.78
C PHE A 148 -16.89 -1.85 -28.16
N SER A 149 -16.48 -1.07 -29.14
CA SER A 149 -16.91 -1.17 -30.54
C SER A 149 -15.74 -1.54 -31.44
N VAL A 150 -15.98 -2.45 -32.37
CA VAL A 150 -15.00 -2.87 -33.38
C VAL A 150 -15.52 -2.71 -34.79
N GLN A 151 -14.61 -2.40 -35.69
CA GLN A 151 -14.87 -2.36 -37.12
C GLN A 151 -13.88 -3.30 -37.80
N THR A 152 -14.36 -4.19 -38.64
CA THR A 152 -13.50 -5.10 -39.40
C THR A 152 -13.33 -4.60 -40.83
N SER A 153 -12.25 -4.98 -41.50
CA SER A 153 -12.04 -4.67 -42.91
C SER A 153 -11.94 -5.93 -43.74
N TYR A 154 -12.45 -5.90 -44.97
CA TYR A 154 -12.23 -6.93 -45.97
C TYR A 154 -11.74 -6.32 -47.28
N SER A 155 -10.83 -7.00 -47.95
CA SER A 155 -10.33 -6.56 -49.26
C SER A 155 -11.27 -7.03 -50.36
N THR A 156 -11.60 -6.14 -51.28
CA THR A 156 -12.14 -6.50 -52.61
C THR A 156 -11.03 -6.35 -53.65
N MET A 157 -11.27 -6.78 -54.90
CA MET A 157 -10.28 -6.70 -55.99
C MET A 157 -9.75 -5.28 -56.26
N TYR A 158 -10.51 -4.24 -55.87
CA TYR A 158 -10.17 -2.84 -56.17
C TYR A 158 -9.99 -1.95 -54.94
N HIS A 159 -10.72 -2.21 -53.83
CA HIS A 159 -10.66 -1.37 -52.64
C HIS A 159 -10.75 -2.19 -51.35
N MET A 160 -10.22 -1.64 -50.25
CA MET A 160 -10.49 -2.13 -48.90
C MET A 160 -11.85 -1.56 -48.45
N LYS A 161 -12.74 -2.44 -47.98
CA LYS A 161 -14.05 -2.06 -47.43
C LYS A 161 -14.06 -2.31 -45.94
N TYR A 162 -14.70 -1.42 -45.21
CA TYR A 162 -14.91 -1.55 -43.77
C TYR A 162 -16.33 -2.00 -43.48
N THR A 163 -16.52 -2.85 -42.47
CA THR A 163 -17.84 -3.21 -41.95
C THR A 163 -18.45 -2.06 -41.16
N GLU A 164 -19.67 -2.22 -40.70
CA GLU A 164 -20.21 -1.32 -39.68
C GLU A 164 -19.49 -1.54 -38.34
N TRP A 165 -19.70 -0.60 -37.41
CA TRP A 165 -19.24 -0.75 -36.04
C TRP A 165 -20.13 -1.77 -35.32
N HIS A 166 -19.52 -2.77 -34.71
CA HIS A 166 -20.20 -3.79 -33.94
C HIS A 166 -19.79 -3.71 -32.48
N SER A 167 -20.75 -3.91 -31.57
CA SER A 167 -20.46 -4.05 -30.15
C SER A 167 -19.66 -5.32 -29.90
N ALA A 168 -18.67 -5.22 -29.03
CA ALA A 168 -17.83 -6.29 -28.55
C ALA A 168 -17.62 -6.11 -27.03
N HIS A 169 -17.24 -7.19 -26.38
CA HIS A 169 -17.08 -7.23 -24.93
C HIS A 169 -15.75 -7.88 -24.59
N MET A 170 -15.09 -7.37 -23.55
CA MET A 170 -13.83 -7.92 -23.09
C MET A 170 -13.80 -8.09 -21.58
N ASP A 171 -13.13 -9.15 -21.15
CA ASP A 171 -12.80 -9.35 -19.76
C ASP A 171 -11.34 -8.96 -19.55
N THR A 172 -11.12 -8.16 -18.54
CA THR A 172 -9.79 -7.68 -18.19
C THR A 172 -9.51 -8.00 -16.74
N ASN A 173 -8.25 -8.28 -16.43
CA ASN A 173 -7.78 -8.39 -15.07
C ASN A 173 -6.72 -7.30 -14.86
N ILE A 174 -6.97 -6.43 -13.90
CA ILE A 174 -6.05 -5.36 -13.55
C ILE A 174 -5.31 -5.79 -12.30
N SER A 175 -3.98 -5.87 -12.37
CA SER A 175 -3.13 -6.21 -11.25
C SER A 175 -2.13 -5.10 -10.98
N LEU A 176 -1.84 -4.86 -9.71
CA LEU A 176 -0.90 -3.85 -9.26
C LEU A 176 -0.24 -4.35 -7.99
N SER A 177 1.09 -4.29 -7.94
CA SER A 177 1.87 -4.66 -6.76
C SER A 177 3.09 -3.76 -6.64
N PHE A 178 3.30 -3.14 -5.48
CA PHE A 178 4.49 -2.31 -5.22
C PHE A 178 4.77 -2.17 -3.72
N GLY A 179 6.05 -2.24 -3.36
CA GLY A 179 6.51 -2.05 -1.98
C GLY A 179 6.52 -0.58 -1.57
N ILE A 180 6.14 -0.30 -0.33
CA ILE A 180 6.21 1.02 0.31
C ILE A 180 7.21 0.90 1.47
N PRO A 181 8.44 1.41 1.30
CA PRO A 181 9.47 1.30 2.31
C PRO A 181 9.21 2.23 3.49
N PHE A 182 9.58 1.77 4.69
CA PHE A 182 9.74 2.64 5.86
C PHE A 182 11.11 3.32 5.79
N ALA A 183 11.16 4.59 6.15
CA ALA A 183 12.38 5.37 6.26
C ALA A 183 12.42 6.09 7.60
N LEU A 184 13.62 6.22 8.16
CA LEU A 184 13.88 7.15 9.26
C LEU A 184 14.35 8.48 8.68
N ALA A 185 13.82 9.57 9.21
CA ALA A 185 14.20 10.92 8.82
C ALA A 185 14.48 11.80 10.05
N GLY A 186 15.22 12.89 9.85
CA GLY A 186 15.62 13.79 10.92
C GLY A 186 16.74 13.22 11.81
N THR A 187 17.10 13.98 12.85
CA THR A 187 18.14 13.61 13.82
C THR A 187 17.76 14.06 15.23
N GLY A 188 18.25 13.34 16.25
CA GLY A 188 17.96 13.63 17.66
C GLY A 188 16.46 13.78 17.94
N PRO A 189 16.02 14.84 18.66
CA PRO A 189 14.62 15.05 19.04
C PRO A 189 13.64 15.23 17.87
N THR A 190 14.16 15.40 16.65
CA THR A 190 13.38 15.59 15.42
C THR A 190 13.28 14.31 14.60
N GLN A 191 13.75 13.18 15.12
CA GLN A 191 13.63 11.90 14.44
C GLN A 191 12.17 11.49 14.26
N THR A 192 11.90 10.97 13.07
CA THR A 192 10.56 10.57 12.64
C THR A 192 10.63 9.28 11.84
N VAL A 193 9.54 8.51 11.88
CA VAL A 193 9.33 7.42 10.92
C VAL A 193 8.44 7.95 9.79
N GLN A 194 8.88 7.72 8.56
CA GLN A 194 8.20 8.09 7.33
C GLN A 194 7.88 6.85 6.51
N LEU A 195 6.72 6.86 5.88
CA LEU A 195 6.36 5.95 4.79
C LEU A 195 6.63 6.71 3.50
N ASN A 196 7.62 6.29 2.71
CA ASN A 196 8.04 7.03 1.52
C ASN A 196 7.60 6.33 0.23
N PRO A 197 6.43 6.66 -0.33
CA PRO A 197 5.99 6.07 -1.59
C PRO A 197 6.82 6.53 -2.79
N ASN A 198 7.59 7.64 -2.68
CA ASN A 198 8.37 8.17 -3.80
C ASN A 198 9.59 7.30 -4.17
N GLN A 199 9.91 6.29 -3.37
CA GLN A 199 10.92 5.27 -3.68
C GLN A 199 10.32 3.97 -4.23
N ALA A 200 8.99 3.82 -4.20
CA ALA A 200 8.32 2.65 -4.73
C ALA A 200 8.26 2.73 -6.26
N GLN A 201 8.95 1.82 -6.95
CA GLN A 201 8.71 1.65 -8.39
C GLN A 201 7.34 0.98 -8.56
N ILE A 202 6.34 1.77 -8.94
CA ILE A 202 4.99 1.28 -9.20
C ILE A 202 4.93 0.67 -10.60
N ILE A 203 4.71 -0.65 -10.68
CA ILE A 203 4.60 -1.38 -11.95
C ILE A 203 3.20 -2.02 -12.02
N PRO A 204 2.15 -1.28 -12.44
CA PRO A 204 0.86 -1.87 -12.74
C PRO A 204 0.99 -2.84 -13.92
N THR A 205 0.34 -3.98 -13.82
CA THR A 205 0.18 -4.93 -14.92
C THR A 205 -1.30 -5.07 -15.24
N LEU A 206 -1.72 -4.51 -16.38
CA LEU A 206 -3.01 -4.85 -16.96
C LEU A 206 -2.86 -6.11 -17.81
N THR A 207 -3.69 -7.12 -17.56
CA THR A 207 -3.77 -8.30 -18.40
C THR A 207 -5.18 -8.43 -18.94
N VAL A 208 -5.36 -8.32 -20.25
CA VAL A 208 -6.63 -8.71 -20.89
C VAL A 208 -6.75 -10.23 -20.85
N SER A 209 -7.72 -10.75 -20.11
CA SER A 209 -7.92 -12.19 -19.93
C SER A 209 -8.75 -12.81 -21.05
N SER A 210 -9.66 -12.03 -21.63
CA SER A 210 -10.58 -12.50 -22.66
C SER A 210 -11.11 -11.35 -23.52
N ILE A 211 -11.30 -11.61 -24.81
CA ILE A 211 -12.03 -10.72 -25.72
C ILE A 211 -13.05 -11.60 -26.46
N SER A 212 -14.30 -11.14 -26.47
CA SER A 212 -15.45 -11.78 -27.13
C SER A 212 -16.06 -10.85 -28.20
N GLY A 213 -17.06 -11.34 -28.94
CA GLY A 213 -17.67 -10.63 -30.08
C GLY A 213 -17.04 -11.01 -31.43
N MET A 214 -17.18 -10.16 -32.46
CA MET A 214 -16.68 -10.43 -33.82
C MET A 214 -15.14 -10.40 -33.94
N CYS A 215 -14.43 -10.18 -32.83
CA CYS A 215 -12.97 -10.21 -32.77
C CYS A 215 -12.46 -11.66 -32.80
N THR A 216 -11.94 -12.11 -33.94
CA THR A 216 -11.36 -13.45 -34.08
C THR A 216 -9.91 -13.41 -34.57
N GLY A 217 -9.14 -14.46 -34.26
CA GLY A 217 -7.78 -14.65 -34.74
C GLY A 217 -6.85 -13.47 -34.44
N LYS A 218 -6.14 -12.99 -35.48
CA LYS A 218 -5.11 -11.93 -35.35
C LYS A 218 -5.65 -10.60 -34.84
N THR A 219 -6.91 -10.27 -35.13
CA THR A 219 -7.53 -9.02 -34.68
C THR A 219 -7.67 -8.99 -33.16
N LYS A 220 -8.04 -10.13 -32.55
CA LYS A 220 -8.10 -10.28 -31.09
C LYS A 220 -6.73 -10.04 -30.45
N THR A 221 -5.67 -10.68 -30.98
CA THR A 221 -4.31 -10.51 -30.47
C THR A 221 -3.85 -9.06 -30.58
N ARG A 222 -4.07 -8.41 -31.72
CA ARG A 222 -3.68 -7.01 -31.93
C ARG A 222 -4.37 -6.05 -30.94
N ILE A 223 -5.68 -6.19 -30.74
CA ILE A 223 -6.43 -5.34 -29.79
C ILE A 223 -5.92 -5.57 -28.36
N GLN A 224 -5.66 -6.82 -27.99
CA GLN A 224 -5.08 -7.16 -26.70
C GLN A 224 -3.70 -6.53 -26.49
N ASP A 225 -2.81 -6.59 -27.49
CA ASP A 225 -1.48 -6.00 -27.43
C ASP A 225 -1.54 -4.46 -27.33
N GLU A 226 -2.42 -3.82 -28.10
CA GLU A 226 -2.61 -2.36 -28.05
C GLU A 226 -3.16 -1.90 -26.69
N LEU A 227 -4.10 -2.65 -26.10
CA LEU A 227 -4.64 -2.36 -24.75
C LEU A 227 -3.62 -2.60 -23.64
N ASN A 228 -2.86 -3.69 -23.71
CA ASN A 228 -1.78 -3.96 -22.75
C ASN A 228 -0.70 -2.87 -22.82
N SER A 229 -0.30 -2.47 -24.03
CA SER A 229 0.68 -1.39 -24.25
C SER A 229 0.17 -0.04 -23.74
N PHE A 230 -1.10 0.28 -24.01
CA PHE A 230 -1.73 1.49 -23.51
C PHE A 230 -1.74 1.54 -21.98
N ALA A 231 -2.20 0.49 -21.34
CA ALA A 231 -2.29 0.44 -19.88
C ALA A 231 -0.91 0.52 -19.23
N SER A 232 0.08 -0.18 -19.78
CA SER A 232 1.46 -0.12 -19.31
C SER A 232 2.06 1.29 -19.43
N SER A 233 1.59 2.09 -20.39
CA SER A 233 2.09 3.46 -20.63
C SER A 233 1.30 4.53 -19.85
N ASN A 234 0.02 4.30 -19.56
CA ASN A 234 -0.89 5.33 -19.06
C ASN A 234 -1.38 5.11 -17.63
N LEU A 235 -1.33 3.89 -17.09
CA LEU A 235 -1.70 3.62 -15.70
C LEU A 235 -0.62 4.00 -14.67
N PRO A 236 0.70 3.80 -14.91
CA PRO A 236 1.69 4.02 -13.87
C PRO A 236 1.68 5.45 -13.30
N GLY A 237 1.59 6.48 -14.16
CA GLY A 237 1.64 7.88 -13.72
C GLY A 237 0.47 8.28 -12.82
N PRO A 238 -0.79 8.10 -13.25
CA PRO A 238 -1.96 8.35 -12.43
C PRO A 238 -2.00 7.52 -11.14
N ILE A 239 -1.65 6.23 -11.19
CA ILE A 239 -1.58 5.38 -9.99
C ILE A 239 -0.49 5.91 -9.05
N THR A 240 0.69 6.24 -9.56
CA THR A 240 1.77 6.82 -8.75
C THR A 240 1.35 8.13 -8.12
N THR A 241 0.65 8.99 -8.85
CA THR A 241 0.14 10.26 -8.29
C THR A 241 -0.93 10.01 -7.23
N ALA A 242 -1.79 9.02 -7.45
CA ALA A 242 -2.86 8.62 -6.54
C ALA A 242 -2.37 7.97 -5.25
N THR A 243 -1.26 7.22 -5.32
CA THR A 243 -0.71 6.45 -4.20
C THR A 243 0.57 7.07 -3.62
N SER A 244 1.12 8.11 -4.26
CA SER A 244 2.16 8.99 -3.70
C SER A 244 1.53 9.88 -2.64
N ILE A 245 1.28 9.28 -1.50
CA ILE A 245 0.79 9.95 -0.32
C ILE A 245 1.94 10.02 0.65
N GLN A 246 2.42 11.23 0.86
CA GLN A 246 3.37 11.49 1.92
C GLN A 246 2.61 11.39 3.24
N PHE A 247 2.88 10.32 3.97
CA PHE A 247 2.29 10.15 5.29
C PHE A 247 2.95 11.12 6.26
N ASP A 248 2.15 11.65 7.18
CA ASP A 248 2.69 12.51 8.23
C ASP A 248 3.75 11.74 9.02
N SER A 249 4.84 12.44 9.27
CA SER A 249 5.94 11.91 10.05
C SER A 249 5.46 11.64 11.47
N VAL A 250 5.56 10.39 11.92
CA VAL A 250 5.24 10.08 13.33
C VAL A 250 6.37 10.63 14.18
N SER A 251 6.10 11.73 14.90
CA SER A 251 7.04 12.30 15.86
C SER A 251 7.19 11.35 17.05
N LEU A 252 8.42 10.91 17.27
CA LEU A 252 8.76 9.99 18.37
C LEU A 252 9.22 10.74 19.62
N PHE A 253 9.25 12.08 19.58
CA PHE A 253 9.66 12.97 20.65
C PHE A 253 8.87 12.77 21.97
N ALA A 254 7.58 12.42 21.86
CA ALA A 254 6.74 12.18 23.03
C ALA A 254 7.17 10.93 23.84
N LEU A 255 7.83 9.95 23.20
CA LEU A 255 8.38 8.78 23.89
C LEU A 255 9.73 9.08 24.58
N GLU A 256 10.54 9.96 24.01
CA GLU A 256 11.87 10.33 24.55
C GLU A 256 11.76 11.00 25.92
N SER A 257 10.77 11.89 26.10
CA SER A 257 10.61 12.69 27.32
C SER A 257 10.04 11.93 28.51
N ILE A 258 9.45 10.76 28.28
CA ILE A 258 8.80 9.96 29.34
C ILE A 258 9.78 8.98 29.99
N LEU A 259 10.84 8.57 29.28
CA LEU A 259 11.66 7.41 29.65
C LEU A 259 13.08 7.74 30.14
N PHE A 260 13.65 8.88 29.72
CA PHE A 260 15.02 9.22 30.07
C PHE A 260 15.13 10.67 30.56
N PRO A 261 15.00 10.91 31.88
CA PRO A 261 15.37 12.21 32.43
C PRO A 261 16.88 12.42 32.24
N ALA A 262 17.28 13.65 31.88
CA ALA A 262 18.67 14.13 31.75
C ALA A 262 19.40 14.00 30.39
N GLY A 263 18.68 14.14 29.26
CA GLY A 263 19.32 14.44 27.97
C GLY A 263 19.96 13.27 27.24
N ASN A 264 19.73 12.04 27.70
CA ASN A 264 20.02 10.83 26.91
C ASN A 264 19.03 10.76 25.75
N LEU A 265 19.53 10.75 24.51
CA LEU A 265 18.71 10.66 23.31
C LEU A 265 18.69 9.23 22.81
N ILE A 266 17.51 8.77 22.37
CA ILE A 266 17.41 7.52 21.64
C ILE A 266 17.71 7.83 20.18
N THR A 267 18.79 7.30 19.64
CA THR A 267 19.06 7.34 18.20
C THR A 267 18.40 6.13 17.57
N LEU A 268 17.35 6.36 16.78
CA LEU A 268 16.68 5.31 16.03
C LEU A 268 17.57 4.80 14.89
N THR A 269 17.55 3.49 14.68
CA THR A 269 18.43 2.81 13.72
C THR A 269 17.67 2.10 12.62
N ALA A 270 16.47 1.59 12.89
CA ALA A 270 15.61 0.94 11.90
C ALA A 270 14.13 0.89 12.33
N ALA A 271 13.23 0.70 11.36
CA ALA A 271 11.80 0.47 11.58
C ALA A 271 11.26 -0.58 10.59
N TYR A 272 10.36 -1.45 11.05
CA TYR A 272 9.78 -2.58 10.29
C TYR A 272 8.30 -2.79 10.66
N ALA A 273 7.50 -3.41 9.80
CA ALA A 273 6.14 -3.82 10.11
C ALA A 273 5.81 -5.23 9.58
N PRO A 274 6.29 -6.32 10.22
CA PRO A 274 5.98 -7.72 9.84
C PRO A 274 4.60 -8.22 10.33
N GLY A 275 3.76 -7.29 10.78
CA GLY A 275 2.69 -7.48 11.73
C GLY A 275 2.60 -6.14 12.44
N ASP A 276 2.85 -6.10 13.75
CA ASP A 276 3.04 -4.83 14.47
C ASP A 276 4.24 -4.03 13.94
N MET A 277 4.17 -2.70 14.02
CA MET A 277 5.30 -1.85 13.64
C MET A 277 6.33 -1.84 14.77
N ILE A 278 7.58 -2.15 14.46
CA ILE A 278 8.70 -2.24 15.39
C ILE A 278 9.74 -1.20 15.00
N ILE A 279 10.18 -0.38 15.95
CA ILE A 279 11.26 0.58 15.78
C ILE A 279 12.39 0.19 16.73
N PHE A 280 13.63 0.27 16.27
CA PHE A 280 14.83 0.01 17.06
C PHE A 280 15.67 1.27 17.23
N GLY A 281 16.43 1.34 18.32
CA GLY A 281 17.37 2.43 18.55
C GLY A 281 18.44 2.11 19.59
N THR A 282 19.40 3.01 19.69
CA THR A 282 20.50 3.00 20.66
C THR A 282 20.46 4.23 21.55
N LEU A 283 20.89 4.09 22.80
CA LEU A 283 20.99 5.20 23.74
C LEU A 283 22.29 5.94 23.48
N THR A 284 22.18 7.18 23.03
CA THR A 284 23.34 8.08 22.91
C THR A 284 23.38 8.94 24.17
N ILE A 285 24.34 8.62 25.05
CA ILE A 285 24.70 9.49 26.16
C ILE A 285 25.53 10.63 25.57
N PRO A 286 25.10 11.90 25.67
CA PRO A 286 25.93 13.01 25.22
C PRO A 286 27.25 12.95 26.00
N SER A 287 28.36 12.79 25.29
CA SER A 287 29.69 12.95 25.88
C SER A 287 29.75 14.35 26.48
N GLY A 288 29.96 14.42 27.81
CA GLY A 288 29.82 15.65 28.59
C GLY A 288 30.50 16.86 27.95
N SER A 289 29.76 17.97 27.93
CA SER A 289 30.30 19.33 27.79
C SER A 289 31.17 19.70 29.00
#